data_AF-A0A9D7WK12-F1
#
_entry.id   AF-A0A9D7WK12-F1
#
_cell.length_a   1.000
_cell.length_b   1.000
_cell.length_c   1.000
_cell.angle_alpha   90.00
_cell.angle_beta   90.00
_cell.angle_gamma   90.00
#
_symmetry.space_group_name_H-M   'P 1'
#
loop_
_entity.id
_entity.type
_entity.pdbx_description
1 polymer ?
#
loop_
_entity_poly.entity_id
_entity_poly.type
_entity_poly.pdbx_seq_one_letter_code
_entity_poly.pdbx_strand_id
1 'polypeptide(L)' 'MSEKHKNRATSYDVAKLAGVSQSTVSRCFQNGAPISGKLKEKVETAARELNYQPNAIARGLIMQRTGLI' A
#
# COMPACT_ATOMS: atom_id res chain seq x y z
N MET A 1 3.39 -13.53 20.97
CA MET A 1 3.56 -13.48 19.51
C MET A 1 2.78 -12.28 18.98
N SER A 2 3.52 -11.32 18.44
CA SER A 2 3.15 -10.02 17.82
C SER A 2 1.72 -9.48 17.93
N GLU A 3 1.56 -8.45 18.77
CA GLU A 3 0.43 -7.51 18.78
C GLU A 3 0.29 -6.79 17.42
N LYS A 4 -0.67 -7.25 16.61
CA LYS A 4 -1.11 -6.52 15.41
C LYS A 4 -1.83 -5.25 15.86
N HIS A 5 -1.13 -4.13 15.82
CA HIS A 5 -1.68 -2.79 16.05
C HIS A 5 -2.90 -2.54 15.14
N LYS A 6 -4.09 -2.60 15.75
CA LYS A 6 -5.40 -2.70 15.09
C LYS A 6 -5.99 -1.35 14.67
N ASN A 7 -5.20 -0.36 14.27
CA ASN A 7 -5.72 1.01 14.04
C ASN A 7 -5.16 1.76 12.82
N ARG A 8 -4.45 1.10 11.91
CA ARG A 8 -4.06 1.73 10.64
C ARG A 8 -4.36 0.80 9.48
N ALA A 9 -5.16 1.28 8.52
CA ALA A 9 -5.35 0.58 7.26
C ALA A 9 -3.99 0.25 6.66
N THR A 10 -3.85 -0.97 6.16
CA THR A 10 -2.61 -1.45 5.53
C THR A 10 -2.83 -1.61 4.04
N SER A 11 -1.74 -1.74 3.26
CA SER A 11 -1.84 -2.04 1.83
C SER A 11 -2.58 -3.35 1.55
N TYR A 12 -2.62 -4.26 2.53
CA TYR A 12 -3.37 -5.52 2.45
C TYR A 12 -4.89 -5.29 2.54
N ASP A 13 -5.34 -4.41 3.44
CA ASP A 13 -6.76 -4.04 3.55
C ASP A 13 -7.24 -3.32 2.29
N VAL A 14 -6.42 -2.40 1.76
CA VAL A 14 -6.71 -1.72 0.48
C VAL A 14 -6.78 -2.72 -0.68
N ALA A 15 -5.87 -3.68 -0.73
CA ALA A 15 -5.87 -4.74 -1.75
C ALA A 15 -7.18 -5.55 -1.69
N LYS A 16 -7.57 -5.96 -0.48
CA LYS A 16 -8.79 -6.74 -0.25
C LYS A 16 -10.05 -5.96 -0.64
N LEU A 17 -10.12 -4.67 -0.32
CA LEU A 17 -11.29 -3.83 -0.60
C LEU A 17 -11.37 -3.44 -2.09
N ALA A 18 -10.25 -3.15 -2.73
CA ALA A 18 -10.19 -2.89 -4.17
C ALA A 18 -10.35 -4.15 -5.04
N GLY A 19 -10.30 -5.35 -4.44
CA GLY A 19 -10.35 -6.63 -5.14
C GLY A 19 -9.10 -6.89 -5.99
N VAL A 20 -7.93 -6.45 -5.55
CA VAL A 20 -6.65 -6.62 -6.23
C VAL A 20 -5.63 -7.27 -5.30
N SER A 21 -4.52 -7.78 -5.84
CA SER A 21 -3.43 -8.32 -5.02
C SER A 21 -2.59 -7.21 -4.39
N GLN A 22 -1.96 -7.48 -3.25
CA GLN A 22 -1.01 -6.56 -2.60
C GLN A 22 0.11 -6.09 -3.55
N SER A 23 0.60 -6.99 -4.41
CA SER A 23 1.60 -6.67 -5.45
C SER A 23 1.09 -5.60 -6.44
N THR A 24 -0.21 -5.60 -6.72
CA THR A 24 -0.86 -4.60 -7.58
C THR A 24 -1.00 -3.27 -6.87
N VAL A 25 -1.31 -3.26 -5.58
CA VAL A 25 -1.29 -2.03 -4.76
C VAL A 25 0.12 -1.44 -4.69
N SER A 26 1.14 -2.28 -4.46
CA SER A 26 2.54 -1.84 -4.47
C SER A 26 2.95 -1.24 -5.83
N ARG A 27 2.55 -1.87 -6.93
CA ARG A 27 2.77 -1.34 -8.29
C ARG A 27 1.98 -0.05 -8.54
N CYS A 28 0.77 0.07 -8.02
CA CYS A 28 -0.06 1.27 -8.16
C CYS A 28 0.60 2.51 -7.54
N PHE A 29 1.35 2.32 -6.46
CA PHE A 29 2.14 3.38 -5.81
C PHE A 29 3.56 3.52 -6.38
N GLN A 30 3.96 2.70 -7.34
CA GLN A 30 5.26 2.79 -8.02
C GLN A 30 5.09 3.56 -9.33
N ASN A 31 5.80 4.68 -9.48
CA ASN A 31 5.79 5.47 -10.71
C ASN A 31 6.25 4.63 -11.90
N GLY A 32 5.45 4.58 -12.97
CA GLY A 32 5.75 3.86 -14.22
C GLY A 32 5.17 2.45 -14.35
N ALA A 33 4.40 1.95 -13.38
CA ALA A 33 3.72 0.66 -13.55
C ALA A 33 2.55 0.78 -14.55
N PRO A 34 2.42 -0.13 -15.53
CA PRO A 34 1.29 -0.15 -16.46
C PRO A 34 0.05 -0.69 -15.74
N ILE A 35 -0.64 0.17 -14.99
CA ILE A 35 -1.94 -0.12 -14.40
C ILE A 35 -3.05 0.52 -15.24
N SER A 36 -4.11 -0.23 -15.48
CA SER A 36 -5.31 0.33 -16.13
C SER A 36 -5.90 1.43 -15.24
N GLY A 37 -6.35 2.54 -15.83
CA GLY A 37 -6.99 3.63 -15.09
C GLY A 37 -8.13 3.15 -14.19
N LYS A 38 -8.89 2.15 -14.67
CA LYS A 38 -9.94 1.47 -13.90
C LYS A 38 -9.45 0.80 -12.62
N LEU A 39 -8.24 0.22 -12.63
CA LEU A 39 -7.63 -0.35 -11.42
C LEU A 39 -7.13 0.75 -10.48
N LYS A 40 -6.54 1.82 -11.04
CA LYS A 40 -6.07 2.96 -10.27
C LYS A 40 -7.21 3.59 -9.49
N GLU A 41 -8.34 3.87 -10.14
CA GLU A 41 -9.54 4.41 -9.49
C GLU A 41 -10.06 3.50 -8.39
N LYS A 42 -10.12 2.18 -8.62
CA LYS A 42 -10.53 1.21 -7.59
C LYS A 42 -9.63 1.25 -6.35
N VAL A 43 -8.31 1.25 -6.56
CA VAL A 43 -7.33 1.31 -5.47
C VAL A 43 -7.40 2.66 -4.75
N GLU A 44 -7.57 3.76 -5.48
CA GLU A 44 -7.70 5.10 -4.93
C GLU A 44 -8.98 5.27 -4.10
N THR A 45 -10.10 4.76 -4.61
CA THR A 45 -11.38 4.73 -3.89
C THR A 45 -11.26 3.91 -2.61
N ALA A 46 -10.69 2.70 -2.73
CA ALA A 46 -10.50 1.82 -1.59
C ALA A 46 -9.56 2.41 -0.54
N ALA A 47 -8.46 3.03 -0.98
CA ALA A 47 -7.54 3.72 -0.12
C ALA A 47 -8.21 4.90 0.59
N ARG A 48 -9.06 5.66 -0.11
CA ARG A 48 -9.80 6.78 0.45
C ARG A 48 -10.83 6.33 1.50
N GLU A 49 -11.57 5.26 1.24
CA GLU A 49 -12.52 4.67 2.21
C GLU A 49 -11.81 4.18 3.46
N LEU A 50 -10.64 3.58 3.30
CA LEU A 50 -9.85 3.05 4.42
C LEU A 50 -8.98 4.12 5.10
N ASN A 51 -9.03 5.38 4.65
CA ASN A 51 -8.11 6.44 5.07
C ASN A 51 -6.63 6.02 4.95
N TYR A 52 -6.34 5.14 4.00
CA TYR A 52 -5.02 4.63 3.72
C TYR A 52 -4.22 5.69 2.97
N GLN A 53 -3.38 6.40 3.71
CA GLN A 53 -2.35 7.23 3.12
C GLN A 53 -1.10 6.38 2.93
N PRO A 54 -0.56 6.25 1.71
CA PRO A 54 0.77 5.70 1.52
C PRO A 54 1.75 6.65 2.23
N ASN A 55 2.03 6.39 3.51
CA ASN A 55 2.96 7.17 4.28
C ASN A 55 4.32 7.06 3.59
N ALA A 56 4.72 8.09 2.87
CA ALA A 56 6.05 8.22 2.26
C ALA A 56 7.16 8.01 3.31
N ILE A 57 6.85 8.26 4.60
CA ILE A 57 7.71 8.02 5.76
C ILE A 57 8.00 6.53 5.99
N ALA A 58 7.06 5.61 5.70
CA ALA A 58 7.31 4.17 5.79
C ALA A 58 8.32 3.67 4.74
N ARG A 59 8.41 4.38 3.61
CA ARG A 59 9.39 4.08 2.54
C ARG A 59 10.83 4.36 3.00
N GLY A 60 11.03 5.39 3.82
CA GLY A 60 12.33 5.69 4.43
C GLY A 60 12.78 4.64 5.45
N LEU A 61 11.84 4.10 6.23
CA LEU A 61 12.16 3.13 7.28
C LEU A 61 12.58 1.74 6.75
N ILE A 62 12.01 1.31 5.61
CA ILE A 62 12.37 0.02 4.97
C ILE A 62 13.74 0.13 4.27
N MET A 63 14.05 1.28 3.66
CA MET A 63 15.33 1.47 2.95
C MET A 63 16.52 1.63 3.92
N GLN A 64 16.28 2.07 5.16
CA GLN A 64 17.33 2.20 6.19
C GLN A 64 17.65 0.90 6.94
N ARG A 65 16.98 -0.23 6.64
CA ARG A 65 17.33 -1.54 7.22
C ARG A 65 18.29 -2.39 6.38
N THR A 66 18.86 -1.82 5.32
CA THR A 66 20.00 -2.40 4.60
C THR A 66 21.20 -1.47 4.73
N GLY A 67 21.73 -1.42 5.96
CA GLY A 67 22.95 -0.71 6.36
C GLY A 67 23.76 -1.55 7.36
N LEU A 68 23.85 -2.85 7.11
CA LEU A 68 24.79 -3.81 7.70
C LEU A 68 25.10 -4.73 6.51
N ILE A 69 26.25 -4.68 5.84
CA ILE A 69 27.66 -4.47 6.22
C ILE A 69 28.42 -4.01 4.98
#